data_AF-V4PPT9-F1
#
_entry.id   AF-V4PPT9-F1
#
_cell.length_a   1.000
_cell.length_b   1.000
_cell.length_c   1.000
_cell.angle_alpha   90.00
_cell.angle_beta   90.00
_cell.angle_gamma   90.00
#
_symmetry.space_group_name_H-M   'P 1'
#
loop_
_entity.id
_entity.type
_entity.pdbx_description
1 polymer ?
#
loop_
_entity_poly.entity_id
_entity_poly.type
_entity_poly.pdbx_seq_one_letter_code
_entity_poly.pdbx_strand_id
1 'polypeptide(L)'
;MSDTSTPLWLLNQFLTRVTTDIVDIDGRLFLRGPEESLSDLKTKITGYSSPSEAQKWINIFLIESYIDEVVGSEWSFHEDSAIEILNTTRSIWTYQIAAKYPAAVFTITPIQEEDDNDFGLILRQE
;
A
#
# COMPACT_ATOMS: atom_id res chain seq x y z
N MET A 1 14.05 -24.91 -21.09
CA MET A 1 13.53 -24.86 -19.71
C MET A 1 13.89 -23.47 -19.20
N SER A 2 12.91 -22.57 -19.18
CA SER A 2 13.06 -21.26 -18.55
C SER A 2 13.13 -21.50 -17.04
N ASP A 3 14.10 -20.87 -16.40
CA ASP A 3 14.26 -20.87 -14.96
C ASP A 3 13.04 -20.17 -14.35
N THR A 4 12.13 -20.94 -13.73
CA THR A 4 10.89 -20.43 -13.12
C THR A 4 11.10 -19.90 -11.71
N SER A 5 12.36 -19.72 -11.28
CA SER A 5 12.64 -19.13 -9.97
C SER A 5 12.34 -17.63 -10.03
N THR A 6 11.29 -17.18 -9.33
CA THR A 6 11.09 -15.76 -9.08
C THR A 6 12.35 -15.22 -8.42
N PRO A 7 13.05 -14.26 -9.04
CA PRO A 7 14.26 -13.71 -8.47
C PRO A 7 14.02 -13.21 -7.04
N LEU A 8 14.90 -13.58 -6.10
CA LEU A 8 14.79 -13.18 -4.68
C LEU A 8 14.71 -11.66 -4.47
N TRP A 9 15.26 -10.88 -5.41
CA TRP A 9 15.17 -9.42 -5.36
C TRP A 9 13.74 -8.91 -5.61
N LEU A 10 12.93 -9.56 -6.45
CA LEU A 10 11.52 -9.22 -6.67
C LEU A 10 10.69 -9.50 -5.41
N LEU A 11 10.90 -10.64 -4.76
CA LEU A 11 10.27 -10.95 -3.47
C LEU A 11 10.66 -9.93 -2.39
N ASN A 12 11.94 -9.54 -2.33
CA ASN A 12 12.39 -8.55 -1.35
C ASN A 12 11.77 -7.16 -1.60
N GLN A 13 11.65 -6.73 -2.86
CA GLN A 13 10.97 -5.49 -3.21
C GLN A 13 9.49 -5.52 -2.85
N PHE A 14 8.81 -6.65 -3.13
CA PHE A 14 7.43 -6.86 -2.73
C PHE A 14 7.25 -6.71 -1.23
N LEU A 15 8.01 -7.50 -0.45
CA LEU A 15 7.95 -7.50 0.99
C LEU A 15 8.20 -6.09 1.53
N THR A 16 9.22 -5.40 1.03
CA THR A 16 9.54 -4.01 1.42
C THR A 16 8.35 -3.06 1.21
N ARG A 17 7.63 -3.21 0.09
CA ARG A 17 6.45 -2.38 -0.23
C ARG A 17 5.23 -2.76 0.62
N VAL A 18 4.93 -4.05 0.78
CA VAL A 18 3.78 -4.49 1.59
C VAL A 18 4.01 -4.37 3.09
N THR A 19 5.26 -4.31 3.54
CA THR A 19 5.62 -3.96 4.92
C THR A 19 5.90 -2.48 5.09
N THR A 20 5.32 -1.61 4.25
CA THR A 20 5.44 -0.15 4.39
C THR A 20 5.22 0.25 5.84
N ASP A 21 6.05 1.16 6.35
CA ASP A 21 5.91 1.61 7.73
C ASP A 21 4.64 2.46 7.86
N ILE A 22 3.83 2.15 8.86
CA ILE A 22 2.61 2.88 9.18
C ILE A 22 2.90 3.71 10.42
N VAL A 23 2.80 5.03 10.28
CA VAL A 23 3.18 5.98 11.32
C VAL A 23 2.00 6.83 11.77
N ASP A 24 1.98 7.18 13.06
CA ASP A 24 1.04 8.13 13.64
C ASP A 24 1.63 9.54 13.54
N ILE A 25 0.88 10.44 12.91
CA ILE A 25 1.16 11.87 12.84
C ILE A 25 -0.10 12.59 13.31
N ASP A 26 -0.03 13.19 14.49
CA ASP A 26 -1.12 13.95 15.11
C ASP A 26 -2.44 13.17 15.27
N GLY A 27 -2.34 11.89 15.67
CA GLY A 27 -3.47 10.99 15.87
C GLY A 27 -3.99 10.36 14.58
N ARG A 28 -3.28 10.56 13.46
CA ARG A 28 -3.64 10.06 12.14
C ARG A 28 -2.61 9.08 11.61
N LEU A 29 -3.07 7.94 11.12
CA LEU A 29 -2.22 6.92 10.50
C LEU A 29 -1.90 7.29 9.05
N PHE A 30 -0.61 7.24 8.72
CA PHE A 30 -0.09 7.47 7.39
C PHE A 30 0.81 6.33 6.93
N LEU A 31 0.70 5.99 5.65
CA LEU A 31 1.67 5.13 4.98
C LEU A 31 2.95 5.94 4.73
N ARG A 32 4.10 5.41 5.17
CA ARG A 32 5.42 5.94 4.82
C ARG A 32 6.06 5.06 3.77
N GLY A 33 6.55 5.69 2.71
CA GLY A 33 7.32 5.00 1.67
C GLY A 33 8.59 4.34 2.26
N PRO A 34 9.08 3.24 1.67
CA PRO A 34 10.22 2.49 2.22
C PRO A 34 11.52 3.31 2.33
N GLU A 35 11.71 4.30 1.45
CA GLU A 35 12.87 5.21 1.44
C GLU A 35 12.52 6.62 1.93
N GLU A 36 11.26 6.87 2.30
CA GLU A 36 10.79 8.18 2.73
C GLU A 36 11.12 8.40 4.22
N SER A 37 11.76 9.54 4.54
CA SER A 37 11.99 9.89 5.94
C SER A 37 10.70 10.40 6.60
N LEU A 38 10.61 10.31 7.93
CA LEU A 38 9.47 10.87 8.65
C LEU A 38 9.34 12.39 8.45
N SER A 39 10.46 13.09 8.25
CA SER A 39 10.45 14.54 8.00
C SER A 39 9.87 14.87 6.62
N ASP A 40 10.22 14.07 5.61
CA ASP A 40 9.72 14.26 4.25
C ASP A 40 8.22 13.98 4.19
N LEU A 41 7.76 12.90 4.83
CA LEU A 41 6.34 12.59 4.95
C LEU A 41 5.56 13.72 5.64
N LYS A 42 6.08 14.25 6.76
CA LYS A 42 5.46 15.40 7.45
C LYS A 42 5.41 16.63 6.55
N THR A 43 6.47 16.91 5.81
CA THR A 43 6.52 18.02 4.86
C THR A 43 5.49 17.84 3.75
N LYS A 44 5.36 16.62 3.20
CA LYS A 44 4.35 16.25 2.21
C LYS A 44 2.93 16.48 2.73
N ILE A 45 2.64 16.08 3.97
CA ILE A 45 1.33 16.29 4.62
C ILE A 45 1.00 17.79 4.72
N THR A 46 1.98 18.64 5.04
CA THR A 46 1.76 20.10 5.13
C THR A 46 1.44 20.77 3.78
N GLY A 47 1.68 20.08 2.66
CA GLY A 47 1.32 20.56 1.32
C GLY A 47 -0.18 20.48 1.01
N TYR A 48 -0.97 19.79 1.83
CA TYR A 48 -2.42 19.65 1.66
C TYR A 48 -3.18 20.64 2.54
N SER A 49 -4.46 20.91 2.20
CA SER A 49 -5.28 21.86 2.97
C SER A 49 -5.61 21.37 4.38
N SER A 50 -5.57 20.05 4.60
CA SER A 50 -5.77 19.43 5.90
C SER A 50 -5.12 18.04 5.99
N PRO A 51 -4.80 17.53 7.19
CA PRO A 51 -4.35 16.16 7.37
C PRO A 51 -5.34 15.10 6.84
N SER A 52 -6.65 15.37 6.92
CA SER A 52 -7.67 14.47 6.35
C SER A 52 -7.61 14.41 4.83
N GLU A 53 -7.33 15.54 4.17
CA GLU A 53 -7.10 15.56 2.72
C GLU A 53 -5.79 14.84 2.38
N ALA A 54 -4.73 15.06 3.14
CA ALA A 54 -3.47 14.35 2.97
C ALA A 54 -3.67 12.83 3.07
N GLN A 55 -4.46 12.33 4.04
CA GLN A 55 -4.76 10.90 4.18
C GLN A 55 -5.45 10.31 2.94
N LYS A 56 -6.32 11.08 2.25
CA LYS A 56 -6.99 10.57 1.04
C LYS A 56 -6.03 10.20 -0.07
N TRP A 57 -4.91 10.93 -0.18
CA TRP A 57 -3.96 10.79 -1.29
C TRP A 57 -2.71 10.02 -0.89
N ILE A 58 -2.19 10.25 0.32
CA ILE A 58 -0.94 9.64 0.79
C ILE A 58 -1.14 8.17 1.17
N ASN A 59 -2.34 7.80 1.63
CA ASN A 59 -2.60 6.42 2.08
C ASN A 59 -3.07 5.49 0.96
N ILE A 60 -2.91 5.89 -0.30
CA ILE A 60 -3.15 5.04 -1.47
C ILE A 60 -1.89 4.24 -1.75
N PHE A 61 -2.06 2.93 -1.91
CA PHE A 61 -1.02 2.03 -2.38
C PHE A 61 -1.52 1.30 -3.62
N LEU A 62 -0.98 1.70 -4.76
CA LEU A 62 -1.24 1.03 -6.04
C LEU A 62 -0.29 -0.15 -6.16
N ILE A 63 -0.85 -1.32 -6.44
CA ILE A 63 -0.10 -2.57 -6.60
C ILE A 63 0.13 -2.91 -8.07
N GLU A 64 -0.59 -2.24 -8.97
CA GLU A 64 -0.49 -2.39 -10.43
C GLU A 64 0.96 -2.32 -10.91
N SER A 65 1.68 -1.23 -10.61
CA SER A 65 3.06 -1.06 -11.06
C SER A 65 4.01 -2.14 -10.54
N TYR A 66 3.68 -2.77 -9.41
CA TYR A 66 4.46 -3.91 -8.90
C TYR A 66 4.12 -5.19 -9.66
N ILE A 67 2.84 -5.46 -9.92
CA ILE A 67 2.43 -6.65 -10.69
C ILE A 67 2.99 -6.54 -12.12
N ASP A 68 2.93 -5.37 -12.75
CA ASP A 68 3.55 -5.11 -14.05
C ASP A 68 5.05 -5.41 -14.07
N GLU A 69 5.79 -5.03 -13.03
CA GLU A 69 7.24 -5.24 -12.94
C GLU A 69 7.60 -6.74 -12.80
N VAL A 70 6.75 -7.53 -12.14
CA VAL A 70 7.02 -8.93 -11.81
C VAL A 70 6.52 -9.88 -12.90
N VAL A 71 5.32 -9.64 -13.40
CA VAL A 71 4.59 -10.55 -14.28
C VAL A 71 4.50 -10.01 -15.72
N GLY A 72 4.90 -8.75 -15.95
CA GLY A 72 4.65 -8.02 -17.19
C GLY A 72 3.22 -7.52 -17.28
N SER A 73 2.89 -6.65 -18.22
CA SER A 73 1.55 -6.03 -18.37
C SER A 73 0.47 -6.98 -18.95
N GLU A 74 0.68 -8.30 -18.89
CA GLU A 74 -0.25 -9.30 -19.44
C GLU A 74 -1.32 -9.76 -18.43
N TRP A 75 -1.28 -9.25 -17.20
CA TRP A 75 -2.20 -9.60 -16.12
C TRP A 75 -3.50 -8.78 -16.17
N SER A 76 -4.54 -9.30 -15.52
CA SER A 76 -5.83 -8.61 -15.32
C SER A 76 -6.20 -8.47 -13.85
N PHE A 77 -6.90 -7.39 -13.49
CA PHE A 77 -7.44 -7.15 -12.15
C PHE A 77 -8.38 -8.24 -11.63
N HIS A 78 -8.97 -9.02 -12.53
CA HIS A 78 -9.86 -10.14 -12.18
C HIS A 78 -9.12 -11.46 -11.98
N GLU A 79 -7.80 -11.49 -12.14
CA GLU A 79 -7.02 -12.68 -11.83
C GLU A 79 -7.01 -12.93 -10.33
N ASP A 80 -7.32 -14.18 -9.95
CA ASP A 80 -7.34 -14.64 -8.56
C ASP A 80 -6.02 -14.29 -7.83
N SER A 81 -4.89 -14.38 -8.55
CA SER A 81 -3.56 -14.04 -8.03
C SER A 81 -3.44 -12.56 -7.63
N ALA A 82 -3.93 -11.62 -8.44
CA ALA A 82 -3.86 -10.20 -8.14
C ALA A 82 -4.73 -9.86 -6.92
N ILE A 83 -5.91 -10.47 -6.84
CA ILE A 83 -6.83 -10.37 -5.69
C ILE A 83 -6.18 -10.95 -4.42
N GLU A 84 -5.49 -12.08 -4.51
CA GLU A 84 -4.80 -12.71 -3.39
C GLU A 84 -3.66 -11.84 -2.84
N ILE A 85 -2.87 -11.20 -3.71
CA ILE A 85 -1.81 -10.27 -3.30
C ILE A 85 -2.42 -9.07 -2.56
N LEU A 86 -3.52 -8.51 -3.06
CA LEU A 86 -4.21 -7.37 -2.45
C LEU A 86 -4.77 -7.76 -1.06
N ASN A 87 -5.42 -8.92 -0.95
CA ASN A 87 -5.94 -9.43 0.32
C ASN A 87 -4.84 -9.74 1.33
N THR A 88 -3.70 -10.26 0.86
CA THR A 88 -2.53 -10.53 1.70
C THR A 88 -1.94 -9.22 2.25
N THR A 89 -1.76 -8.22 1.38
CA THR A 89 -1.28 -6.88 1.78
C THR A 89 -2.21 -6.25 2.81
N ARG A 90 -3.52 -6.28 2.56
CA ARG A 90 -4.54 -5.80 3.50
C ARG A 90 -4.44 -6.49 4.86
N SER A 91 -4.24 -7.80 4.87
CA SER A 91 -4.13 -8.58 6.11
C SER A 91 -2.88 -8.20 6.90
N ILE A 92 -1.73 -8.08 6.23
CA ILE A 92 -0.47 -7.65 6.85
C ILE A 92 -0.64 -6.29 7.54
N TRP A 93 -1.19 -5.31 6.83
CA TRP A 93 -1.41 -3.97 7.39
C TRP A 93 -2.40 -3.98 8.54
N THR A 94 -3.48 -4.75 8.42
CA THR A 94 -4.46 -4.88 9.51
C THR A 94 -3.79 -5.38 10.78
N TYR A 95 -2.96 -6.43 10.68
CA TYR A 95 -2.24 -6.95 11.84
C TYR A 95 -1.19 -5.96 12.37
N GLN A 96 -0.44 -5.29 11.50
CA GLN A 96 0.55 -4.28 11.89
C GLN A 96 -0.09 -3.12 12.66
N ILE A 97 -1.19 -2.56 12.14
CA ILE A 97 -1.92 -1.47 12.80
C ILE A 97 -2.51 -1.94 14.11
N ALA A 98 -3.20 -3.10 14.14
CA ALA A 98 -3.79 -3.61 15.38
C ALA A 98 -2.75 -3.86 16.48
N ALA A 99 -1.54 -4.30 16.11
CA ALA A 99 -0.46 -4.52 17.05
C ALA A 99 0.18 -3.22 17.57
N LYS A 100 0.40 -2.23 16.67
CA LYS A 100 1.11 -0.98 17.00
C LYS A 100 0.18 0.10 17.56
N TYR A 101 -1.09 0.09 17.16
CA TYR A 101 -2.12 1.10 17.44
C TYR A 101 -3.46 0.45 17.82
N PRO A 102 -3.54 -0.29 18.95
CA PRO A 102 -4.71 -1.10 19.30
C PRO A 102 -6.01 -0.30 19.52
N ALA A 103 -5.91 1.01 19.73
CA ALA A 103 -7.08 1.90 19.89
C ALA A 103 -7.49 2.60 18.58
N ALA A 104 -6.75 2.43 17.49
CA ALA A 104 -7.08 3.08 16.22
C ALA A 104 -8.29 2.41 15.57
N VAL A 105 -9.26 3.24 15.15
CA VAL A 105 -10.38 2.80 14.30
C VAL A 105 -10.03 3.11 12.86
N PHE A 106 -9.87 2.08 12.05
CA PHE A 106 -9.42 2.23 10.67
C PHE A 106 -10.13 1.26 9.73
N THR A 107 -10.13 1.60 8.44
CA THR A 107 -10.59 0.74 7.36
C THR A 107 -9.54 0.69 6.27
N ILE A 108 -9.36 -0.51 5.69
CA ILE A 108 -8.53 -0.72 4.51
C ILE A 108 -9.43 -1.28 3.43
N THR A 109 -9.62 -0.54 2.34
CA THR A 109 -10.53 -0.89 1.25
C THR A 109 -9.79 -1.02 -0.07
N PRO A 110 -10.20 -1.95 -0.95
CA PRO A 110 -9.68 -2.00 -2.31
C PRO A 110 -10.02 -0.73 -3.09
N ILE A 111 -9.11 -0.33 -3.97
CA ILE A 111 -9.36 0.56 -5.10
C ILE A 111 -9.30 -0.33 -6.35
N GLN A 112 -10.37 -0.31 -7.12
CA GLN A 112 -10.51 -1.05 -8.38
C GLN A 112 -11.27 -0.14 -9.33
N GLU A 113 -10.56 0.64 -10.14
CA GLU A 113 -11.17 1.49 -11.17
C GLU A 113 -10.76 0.98 -12.55
N GLU A 114 -11.76 0.58 -13.35
CA GLU A 114 -11.56 -0.01 -14.68
C GLU A 114 -11.02 1.00 -15.71
N ASP A 115 -11.31 2.30 -15.52
CA ASP A 115 -10.99 3.33 -16.51
C ASP A 115 -9.54 3.87 -16.38
N ASP A 116 -8.98 3.88 -15.16
CA ASP A 116 -7.66 4.47 -14.86
C ASP A 116 -6.58 3.42 -14.54
N ASN A 117 -6.90 2.12 -14.65
CA ASN A 117 -6.02 1.00 -14.30
C ASN A 117 -5.61 0.95 -12.81
N ASP A 118 -6.26 1.75 -11.97
CA ASP A 118 -5.95 1.87 -10.55
C ASP A 118 -6.42 0.63 -9.78
N PHE A 119 -5.43 -0.21 -9.42
CA PHE A 119 -5.63 -1.39 -8.59
C PHE A 119 -4.75 -1.32 -7.35
N GLY A 120 -5.39 -1.31 -6.17
CA GLY A 120 -4.67 -1.05 -4.94
C GLY A 120 -5.49 -1.06 -3.66
N LEU A 121 -4.92 -0.49 -2.61
CA LEU A 121 -5.53 -0.35 -1.30
C LEU A 121 -5.50 1.10 -0.84
N ILE A 122 -6.51 1.48 -0.06
CA ILE A 122 -6.51 2.74 0.68
C ILE A 122 -6.75 2.50 2.16
N LEU A 123 -5.88 3.06 3.00
CA LEU A 123 -6.02 3.10 4.45
C LEU A 123 -6.74 4.40 4.86
N ARG A 124 -7.90 4.28 5.50
CA ARG A 124 -8.67 5.39 6.07
C ARG A 124 -8.81 5.21 7.57
N GLN A 125 -8.88 6.33 8.28
CA GLN A 125 -9.14 6.37 9.71
C GLN A 125 -10.45 7.13 9.93
N GLU A 126 -11.35 6.56 10.75
CA GLU A 126 -12.65 7.16 11.07
C GLU A 126 -12.54 8.28 12.11
#